data_AF-A0A3B8IKS1-F1
#
_entry.id   AF-A0A3B8IKS1-F1
#
_cell.length_a   1.000
_cell.length_b   1.000
_cell.length_c   1.000
_cell.angle_alpha   90.00
_cell.angle_beta   90.00
_cell.angle_gamma   90.00
#
_symmetry.space_group_name_H-M   'P 1'
#
loop_
_entity.id
_entity.type
_entity.pdbx_description
1 polymer ?
#
loop_
_entity_poly.entity_id
_entity_poly.type
_entity_poly.pdbx_seq_one_letter_code
_entity_poly.pdbx_strand_id
1 'polypeptide(L)' 'MENYTSTILVVDDDHNNLEVIIKMFEDRPYRIMYAPNGQRGYDEA' A
#
# COMPACT_ATOMS: atom_id res chain seq x y z
N MET A 1 -2.21 18.83 -7.06
CA MET A 1 -1.38 18.01 -6.15
C MET A 1 -2.35 17.20 -5.31
N GLU A 2 -2.26 15.87 -5.33
CA GLU A 2 -3.09 15.04 -4.46
C GLU A 2 -2.74 15.33 -2.99
N ASN A 3 -3.78 15.54 -2.18
CA ASN A 3 -3.62 15.94 -0.79
C ASN A 3 -3.88 14.73 0.12
N TYR A 4 -2.87 13.87 0.23
CA TYR A 4 -2.94 12.68 1.07
C TYR A 4 -2.76 13.05 2.54
N THR A 5 -3.59 12.50 3.43
CA THR A 5 -3.53 12.71 4.89
C THR A 5 -2.46 11.85 5.55
N SER A 6 -2.13 10.69 4.96
CA SER A 6 -1.12 9.74 5.45
C SER A 6 -0.68 8.78 4.34
N THR A 7 0.47 8.12 4.56
CA THR A 7 0.97 7.04 3.69
C THR A 7 0.84 5.69 4.42
N ILE A 8 0.37 4.66 3.71
CA ILE A 8 0.25 3.29 4.20
C ILE A 8 1.10 2.39 3.31
N LEU A 9 2.02 1.63 3.90
CA LEU A 9 2.77 0.57 3.23
C LEU A 9 2.16 -0.79 3.56
N VAL A 10 1.75 -1.53 2.54
CA VAL A 10 1.21 -2.89 2.67
C VAL A 10 2.28 -3.89 2.25
N VAL A 11 2.61 -4.84 3.13
CA VAL A 11 3.58 -5.91 2.84
C VAL A 11 2.85 -7.25 2.85
N ASP A 12 2.68 -7.85 1.67
CA ASP A 12 1.99 -9.12 1.48
C ASP A 12 2.53 -9.79 0.20
N ASP A 13 2.81 -11.08 0.26
CA ASP A 13 3.35 -11.87 -0.86
C ASP A 13 2.26 -12.38 -1.82
N ASP A 14 0.98 -12.35 -1.41
CA ASP A 14 -0.15 -12.69 -2.27
C ASP A 14 -0.70 -11.45 -2.99
N HIS A 15 -0.63 -11.47 -4.32
CA HIS A 15 -1.11 -10.36 -5.15
C HIS A 15 -2.62 -10.09 -5.02
N ASN A 16 -3.43 -11.13 -4.76
CA ASN A 16 -4.87 -10.97 -4.60
C ASN A 16 -5.19 -10.18 -3.33
N ASN A 17 -4.44 -10.40 -2.25
CA ASN A 17 -4.58 -9.64 -1.01
C ASN A 17 -4.23 -8.17 -1.23
N LEU A 18 -3.12 -7.89 -1.92
CA LEU A 18 -2.71 -6.53 -2.27
C LEU A 18 -3.81 -5.80 -3.06
N GLU A 19 -4.39 -6.45 -4.07
CA GLU A 19 -5.43 -5.85 -4.91
C GLU A 19 -6.69 -5.49 -4.09
N VAL A 20 -7.14 -6.39 -3.20
CA VAL A 20 -8.29 -6.14 -2.32
C VAL A 20 -8.03 -4.98 -1.37
N ILE A 21 -6.83 -4.93 -0.77
CA ILE A 21 -6.46 -3.87 0.16
C ILE A 21 -6.38 -2.51 -0.54
N ILE A 22 -5.77 -2.44 -1.72
CA ILE A 22 -5.69 -1.20 -2.52
C ILE A 22 -7.10 -0.68 -2.82
N LYS A 23 -8.01 -1.55 -3.30
CA LYS A 23 -9.41 -1.19 -3.56
C LYS A 23 -10.16 -0.70 -2.32
N MET A 24 -9.87 -1.24 -1.14
CA MET A 24 -10.50 -0.82 0.11
C MET A 24 -10.19 0.66 0.48
N PHE A 25 -9.07 1.19 -0.02
CA PHE A 25 -8.59 2.53 0.28
C PHE A 25 -8.66 3.51 -0.89
N GLU A 26 -9.12 3.09 -2.07
CA GLU A 26 -9.13 3.89 -3.31
C GLU A 26 -9.86 5.24 -3.16
N ASP A 27 -10.97 5.27 -2.43
CA ASP A 27 -11.77 6.49 -2.18
C ASP A 27 -11.33 7.27 -0.93
N ARG A 28 -10.22 6.89 -0.30
CA ARG A 28 -9.73 7.54 0.92
C ARG A 28 -8.49 8.39 0.60
N PRO A 29 -8.24 9.48 1.36
CA PRO A 29 -7.11 10.35 1.10
C PRO A 29 -5.79 9.76 1.62
N TYR A 30 -5.52 8.49 1.35
CA TYR A 30 -4.27 7.82 1.72
C TYR A 30 -3.43 7.54 0.49
N ARG A 31 -2.12 7.75 0.61
CA ARG A 31 -1.16 7.23 -0.36
C ARG A 31 -0.89 5.78 -0.01
N ILE A 32 -1.25 4.85 -0.89
CA ILE A 32 -1.00 3.43 -0.69
C ILE A 32 0.28 3.03 -1.43
N MET A 33 1.21 2.40 -0.71
CA MET A 33 2.40 1.74 -1.24
C MET A 33 2.29 0.24 -0.94
N TYR A 34 2.93 -0.59 -1.76
CA TYR A 34 2.91 -2.03 -1.59
C TYR A 34 4.30 -2.64 -1.79
N ALA A 35 4.57 -3.75 -1.09
CA ALA A 35 5.79 -4.53 -1.25
C ALA A 35 5.48 -6.04 -1.19
N PRO A 36 6.04 -6.85 -2.11
CA PRO A 36 5.73 -8.28 -2.20
C PRO A 36 6.45 -9.17 -1.17
N ASN A 37 7.28 -8.58 -0.29
CA ASN A 37 7.98 -9.29 0.78
C ASN A 37 8.58 -8.30 1.78
N GLY A 38 9.07 -8.82 2.91
CA GLY A 38 9.66 -8.03 3.99
C GLY A 38 10.89 -7.21 3.57
N GLN A 39 11.75 -7.74 2.68
CA GLN A 39 12.94 -6.98 2.24
C GLN A 39 12.53 -5.76 1.41
N ARG A 40 11.63 -5.95 0.43
CA ARG A 40 11.07 -4.84 -0.35
C ARG A 40 10.33 -3.85 0.54
N GLY A 41 9.59 -4.33 1.54
CA GLY A 41 8.91 -3.46 2.50
C GLY A 41 9.88 -2.62 3.32
N TYR A 42 11.02 -3.19 3.72
CA TYR A 42 12.08 -2.46 4.40
C TYR A 42 12.75 -1.41 3.50
N ASP A 43 12.99 -1.74 2.24
CA ASP A 43 13.65 -0.82 1.28
C ASP A 43 12.76 0.39 0.91
N GLU A 44 11.43 0.25 1.02
CA GLU A 44 10.42 1.27 0.68
C GLU A 44 9.98 2.14 1.88
N ALA A 45 10.37 1.78 3.11
CA ALA A 45 10.01 2.46 4.36
C ALA A 45 10.95 3.63 4.69
#